data_AF-A0A5M8Q9W7-F1
#
_entry.id   AF-A0A5M8Q9W7-F1
#
_cell.length_a   1.000
_cell.length_b   1.000
_cell.length_c   1.000
_cell.angle_alpha   90.00
_cell.angle_beta   90.00
_cell.angle_gamma   90.00
#
_symmetry.space_group_name_H-M   'P 1'
#
loop_
_entity.id
_entity.type
_entity.pdbx_description
1 polymer ?
#
loop_
_entity_poly.entity_id
_entity_poly.type
_entity_poly.pdbx_seq_one_letter_code
_entity_poly.pdbx_strand_id
1 'polypeptide(L)'
;MKINKRYSGTIIGGIFTLVSLLLTKTYIVPVVSVIPGVFIKSLLKLVIDNEPYSNVGIATIITLAILVCLPLAIFLKKGRTQEATNGLIAGILVIEYFLIHTLGFYIYWASRFNFRSDGQLIFGAVSSFPASSFGLLAVGLIIDSIKNSKNNISIAS
;
A
#
# COMPACT_ATOMS: atom_id res chain seq x y z
N MET A 1 19.05 -7.68 16.33
CA MET A 1 17.85 -8.42 16.80
C MET A 1 17.58 -9.57 15.83
N LYS A 2 17.54 -10.83 16.28
CA LYS A 2 17.18 -11.96 15.42
C LYS A 2 15.64 -11.98 15.26
N ILE A 3 15.14 -11.60 14.09
CA ILE A 3 13.70 -11.62 13.78
C ILE A 3 13.25 -13.08 13.61
N ASN A 4 12.11 -13.44 14.21
CA ASN A 4 11.50 -14.76 14.01
C ASN A 4 11.20 -14.97 12.52
N LYS A 5 11.84 -15.95 11.88
CA LYS A 5 11.70 -16.23 10.45
C LYS A 5 10.26 -16.57 10.02
N ARG A 6 9.44 -17.09 10.93
CA ARG A 6 8.03 -17.47 10.67
C ARG A 6 7.09 -16.27 10.57
N TYR A 7 7.42 -15.19 11.29
CA TYR A 7 6.58 -14.00 11.43
C TYR A 7 7.29 -12.72 10.97
N SER A 8 8.30 -12.86 10.11
CA SER A 8 9.12 -11.73 9.70
C SER A 8 8.32 -10.69 8.92
N GLY A 9 7.34 -11.11 8.10
CA GLY A 9 6.46 -10.22 7.35
C GLY A 9 5.63 -9.34 8.26
N THR A 10 4.96 -9.94 9.24
CA THR A 10 4.11 -9.28 10.23
C THR A 10 4.94 -8.35 11.12
N ILE A 11 6.12 -8.78 11.55
CA ILE A 11 7.01 -7.95 12.37
C ILE A 11 7.47 -6.72 11.57
N ILE A 12 7.96 -6.90 10.34
CA ILE A 12 8.44 -5.78 9.52
C ILE A 12 7.26 -4.86 9.13
N GLY A 13 6.12 -5.41 8.73
CA GLY A 13 4.90 -4.65 8.44
C GLY A 13 4.37 -3.87 9.66
N GLY A 14 4.46 -4.46 10.85
CA GLY A 14 4.14 -3.80 12.12
C GLY A 14 5.09 -2.65 12.44
N ILE A 15 6.39 -2.80 12.19
CA ILE A 15 7.37 -1.71 12.32
C ILE A 15 7.03 -0.56 11.36
N PHE A 16 6.76 -0.86 10.08
CA PHE A 16 6.35 0.14 9.09
C PHE A 16 5.06 0.86 9.49
N THR A 17 4.07 0.11 9.97
CA THR A 17 2.81 0.66 10.48
C THR A 17 3.06 1.61 11.65
N LEU A 18 3.83 1.18 12.66
CA LEU A 18 4.13 1.99 13.83
C LEU A 18 4.89 3.27 13.47
N VAL A 19 5.91 3.16 12.62
CA VAL A 19 6.66 4.32 12.11
C VAL A 19 5.74 5.27 11.38
N SER A 20 4.84 4.77 10.52
CA SER A 20 3.87 5.61 9.79
C SER A 20 2.91 6.31 10.76
N LEU A 21 2.39 5.61 11.77
CA LEU A 21 1.55 6.24 12.80
C LEU A 21 2.28 7.35 13.55
N LEU A 22 3.57 7.16 13.88
CA LEU A 22 4.39 8.22 14.49
C LEU A 22 4.58 9.40 13.54
N LEU A 23 4.83 9.13 12.25
CA LEU A 23 5.03 10.14 11.21
C LEU A 23 3.77 10.91 10.84
N THR A 24 2.58 10.42 11.19
CA THR A 24 1.30 11.16 11.06
C THR A 24 1.41 12.56 11.66
N LYS A 25 2.10 12.70 12.81
CA LYS A 25 2.22 13.97 13.54
C LYS A 25 3.06 15.03 12.81
N THR A 26 3.79 14.65 11.76
CA THR A 26 4.65 15.58 11.01
C THR A 26 3.89 16.40 9.97
N TYR A 27 2.67 15.98 9.60
CA TYR A 27 1.83 16.52 8.50
C TYR A 27 2.45 16.46 7.09
N ILE A 28 3.76 16.72 6.96
CA ILE A 28 4.52 16.68 5.71
C ILE A 28 4.61 15.25 5.17
N VAL A 29 4.92 14.27 6.01
CA VAL A 29 5.06 12.87 5.56
C VAL A 29 3.77 12.33 4.95
N PRO A 30 2.58 12.50 5.56
CA PRO A 30 1.31 12.17 4.92
C PRO A 30 1.15 12.74 3.51
N VAL A 31 1.47 14.03 3.32
CA VAL A 31 1.35 14.68 2.02
C VAL A 31 2.34 14.12 1.00
N VAL A 32 3.61 13.94 1.38
CA VAL A 32 4.64 13.39 0.50
C VAL A 32 4.31 11.96 0.08
N SER A 33 3.71 11.17 0.98
CA SER A 33 3.40 9.76 0.72
C SER A 33 2.39 9.53 -0.41
N VAL A 34 1.55 10.53 -0.72
CA VAL A 34 0.50 10.44 -1.74
C VAL A 34 0.88 11.09 -3.08
N ILE A 35 2.03 11.78 -3.14
CA ILE A 35 2.53 12.43 -4.37
C ILE A 35 2.57 11.47 -5.57
N PRO A 36 3.03 10.20 -5.43
CA PRO A 36 3.03 9.27 -6.55
C PRO A 36 1.65 9.11 -7.22
N GLY A 37 0.57 9.16 -6.45
CA GLY A 37 -0.79 9.11 -7.00
C GLY A 37 -1.22 10.32 -7.81
N VAL A 38 -0.62 11.48 -7.56
CA VAL A 38 -0.88 12.69 -8.35
C VAL A 38 -0.39 12.47 -9.78
N PHE A 39 0.77 11.82 -9.95
CA PHE A 39 1.29 11.46 -11.27
C PHE A 39 0.39 10.43 -11.96
N ILE A 40 -0.06 9.39 -11.25
CA ILE A 40 -0.97 8.37 -11.81
C ILE A 40 -2.28 9.01 -12.30
N LYS A 41 -2.92 9.83 -11.46
CA LYS A 41 -4.14 10.57 -11.84
C LYS A 41 -3.91 11.46 -13.07
N SER A 42 -2.78 12.16 -13.11
CA SER A 42 -2.43 13.06 -14.22
C SER A 42 -2.28 12.30 -15.53
N LEU A 43 -1.67 11.10 -15.51
CA LEU A 43 -1.58 10.23 -16.69
C LEU A 43 -2.96 9.72 -17.11
N LEU A 44 -3.81 9.31 -16.18
CA LEU A 44 -5.15 8.80 -16.48
C LEU A 44 -6.06 9.88 -17.08
N LYS A 45 -5.91 11.14 -16.65
CA LYS A 45 -6.64 12.28 -17.22
C LYS A 45 -6.35 12.49 -18.72
N LEU A 46 -5.22 12.00 -19.24
CA LEU A 46 -4.88 12.10 -20.67
C LEU A 46 -5.64 11.09 -21.53
N VAL A 47 -6.16 10.01 -20.93
CA VAL A 47 -6.74 8.87 -21.64
C VAL A 47 -8.23 8.69 -21.32
N ILE A 48 -8.67 9.14 -20.15
CA ILE A 48 -10.03 8.95 -19.66
C ILE A 48 -10.79 10.26 -19.71
N ASP A 49 -12.03 10.19 -20.21
CA ASP A 49 -12.95 11.32 -20.20
C ASP A 49 -13.23 11.75 -18.76
N ASN A 50 -12.98 13.03 -18.50
CA ASN A 50 -13.08 13.66 -17.19
C ASN A 50 -14.52 14.17 -16.91
N GLU A 51 -15.49 13.80 -17.75
CA GLU A 51 -16.91 14.04 -17.50
C GLU A 51 -17.66 12.74 -17.19
N PRO A 52 -18.15 12.55 -15.93
CA PRO A 52 -17.96 13.39 -14.75
C PRO A 52 -16.54 13.30 -14.16
N TYR A 53 -16.14 14.32 -13.39
CA TYR A 53 -14.79 14.42 -12.77
C TYR A 53 -14.38 13.19 -11.96
N SER A 54 -15.37 12.48 -11.41
CA SER A 54 -15.19 11.24 -10.68
C SER A 54 -14.58 10.11 -11.51
N ASN A 55 -14.71 10.10 -12.84
CA ASN A 55 -14.21 9.04 -13.71
C ASN A 55 -12.70 8.85 -13.54
N VAL A 56 -11.94 9.95 -13.60
CA VAL A 56 -10.47 9.91 -13.43
C VAL A 56 -10.11 9.47 -12.02
N GLY A 57 -10.86 9.90 -11.01
CA GLY A 57 -10.66 9.47 -9.61
C GLY A 57 -10.89 7.97 -9.42
N ILE A 58 -11.99 7.43 -9.95
CA ILE A 58 -12.33 6.00 -9.91
C ILE A 58 -11.29 5.18 -10.65
N ALA A 59 -10.90 5.60 -11.85
CA ALA A 59 -9.84 4.95 -12.59
C ALA A 59 -8.51 4.93 -11.83
N THR A 60 -8.17 6.03 -11.14
CA THR A 60 -6.98 6.11 -10.30
C THR A 60 -7.03 5.08 -9.16
N ILE A 61 -8.18 4.92 -8.49
CA ILE A 61 -8.37 3.89 -7.46
C ILE A 61 -8.16 2.49 -8.04
N ILE A 62 -8.77 2.18 -9.19
CA ILE A 62 -8.65 0.86 -9.83
C ILE A 62 -7.20 0.57 -10.20
N THR A 63 -6.51 1.52 -10.83
CA THR A 63 -5.09 1.39 -11.18
C THR A 63 -4.23 1.17 -9.95
N LEU A 64 -4.43 1.96 -8.88
CA LEU A 64 -3.69 1.79 -7.62
C LEU A 64 -3.96 0.44 -6.95
N ALA A 65 -5.19 -0.04 -6.95
CA ALA A 65 -5.53 -1.36 -6.42
C ALA A 65 -4.80 -2.48 -7.17
N ILE A 66 -4.69 -2.38 -8.50
CA ILE A 66 -3.89 -3.31 -9.30
C ILE A 66 -2.40 -3.19 -8.94
N LEU A 67 -1.88 -1.98 -8.81
CA LEU A 67 -0.48 -1.74 -8.46
C LEU A 67 -0.12 -2.27 -7.07
N VAL A 68 -0.99 -2.16 -6.06
CA VAL A 68 -0.81 -2.79 -4.72
C VAL A 68 -0.75 -4.31 -4.82
N CYS A 69 -1.53 -4.92 -5.71
CA CYS A 69 -1.53 -6.37 -5.88
C CYS A 69 -0.29 -6.89 -6.62
N LEU A 70 0.38 -6.08 -7.44
CA LEU A 70 1.48 -6.53 -8.30
C LEU A 70 2.74 -6.98 -7.53
N PRO A 71 3.30 -6.22 -6.58
CA PRO A 71 4.44 -6.65 -5.77
C PRO A 71 4.13 -7.94 -5.01
N LEU A 72 2.92 -8.06 -4.46
CA LEU A 72 2.43 -9.27 -3.78
C LEU A 72 2.33 -10.46 -4.74
N ALA A 73 1.81 -10.27 -5.95
CA ALA A 73 1.71 -11.32 -6.98
C ALA A 73 3.11 -11.79 -7.46
N ILE A 74 4.04 -10.84 -7.65
CA ILE A 74 5.44 -11.16 -8.00
C ILE A 74 6.09 -11.92 -6.85
N PHE A 75 5.86 -11.49 -5.61
CA PHE A 75 6.35 -12.17 -4.41
C PHE A 75 5.78 -13.57 -4.26
N LEU A 76 4.48 -13.78 -4.53
CA LEU A 76 3.86 -15.10 -4.58
C LEU A 76 4.56 -16.01 -5.60
N LYS A 77 4.84 -15.49 -6.80
CA LYS A 77 5.50 -16.25 -7.87
C LYS A 77 6.94 -16.63 -7.50
N LYS A 78 7.72 -15.68 -6.95
CA LYS A 78 9.12 -15.92 -6.54
C LYS A 78 9.27 -16.67 -5.21
N GLY A 79 8.37 -16.45 -4.27
CA GLY A 79 8.36 -17.10 -2.95
C GLY A 79 8.08 -18.61 -3.04
N ARG A 80 7.44 -19.07 -4.13
CA ARG A 80 7.37 -20.50 -4.47
C ARG A 80 8.75 -21.10 -4.73
N THR A 81 9.71 -20.36 -5.27
CA THR A 81 11.02 -20.87 -5.67
C THR A 81 12.16 -20.54 -4.71
N GLN A 82 12.07 -19.46 -3.92
CA GLN A 82 13.15 -19.00 -3.03
C GLN A 82 12.65 -18.62 -1.63
N GLU A 83 13.48 -18.78 -0.59
CA GLU A 83 13.20 -18.22 0.73
C GLU A 83 13.18 -16.68 0.67
N ALA A 84 12.11 -16.08 1.19
CA ALA A 84 11.99 -14.63 1.28
C ALA A 84 12.90 -14.06 2.37
N THR A 85 13.92 -13.30 1.98
CA THR A 85 14.80 -12.61 2.92
C THR A 85 14.11 -11.40 3.54
N ASN A 86 14.54 -11.00 4.74
CA ASN A 86 14.00 -9.79 5.40
C ASN A 86 14.20 -8.53 4.54
N GLY A 87 15.29 -8.44 3.77
CA GLY A 87 15.55 -7.34 2.85
C GLY A 87 14.54 -7.27 1.70
N LEU A 88 14.14 -8.42 1.14
CA LEU A 88 13.11 -8.48 0.10
C LEU A 88 11.75 -8.03 0.66
N ILE A 89 11.38 -8.50 1.86
CA ILE A 89 10.13 -8.12 2.54
C ILE A 89 10.11 -6.60 2.80
N ALA A 90 11.20 -6.05 3.33
CA ALA A 90 11.32 -4.62 3.56
C ALA A 90 11.23 -3.82 2.24
N GLY A 91 11.88 -4.29 1.16
CA GLY A 91 11.79 -3.66 -0.16
C GLY A 91 10.37 -3.63 -0.71
N ILE A 92 9.60 -4.72 -0.56
CA ILE A 92 8.17 -4.75 -0.92
C ILE A 92 7.41 -3.72 -0.09
N LEU A 93 7.60 -3.69 1.23
CA LEU A 93 6.90 -2.75 2.10
C LEU A 93 7.24 -1.27 1.82
N VAL A 94 8.44 -0.95 1.32
CA VAL A 94 8.78 0.40 0.85
C VAL A 94 7.95 0.79 -0.37
N ILE A 95 7.76 -0.14 -1.32
CA ILE A 95 6.92 0.12 -2.50
C ILE A 95 5.45 0.25 -2.06
N GLU A 96 4.98 -0.70 -1.25
CA GLU A 96 3.61 -0.73 -0.73
C GLU A 96 3.30 0.49 0.14
N TYR A 97 4.27 1.05 0.86
CA TYR A 97 4.09 2.28 1.63
C TYR A 97 3.47 3.39 0.78
N PHE A 98 4.05 3.70 -0.38
CA PHE A 98 3.53 4.74 -1.25
C PHE A 98 2.20 4.34 -1.88
N LEU A 99 2.06 3.09 -2.33
CA LEU A 99 0.85 2.62 -3.01
C LEU A 99 -0.36 2.59 -2.07
N ILE A 100 -0.20 2.05 -0.86
CA ILE A 100 -1.27 1.92 0.14
C ILE A 100 -1.70 3.29 0.65
N HIS A 101 -0.77 4.19 0.98
CA HIS A 101 -1.14 5.53 1.44
C HIS A 101 -1.85 6.32 0.34
N THR A 102 -1.35 6.22 -0.89
CA THR A 102 -2.02 6.82 -2.05
C THR A 102 -3.42 6.25 -2.27
N LEU A 103 -3.57 4.92 -2.25
CA LEU A 103 -4.86 4.26 -2.42
C LEU A 103 -5.84 4.65 -1.31
N GLY A 104 -5.40 4.61 -0.06
CA GLY A 104 -6.20 5.01 1.09
C GLY A 104 -6.67 6.47 1.01
N PHE A 105 -5.80 7.36 0.52
CA PHE A 105 -6.14 8.74 0.25
C PHE A 105 -7.25 8.87 -0.81
N TYR A 106 -7.12 8.21 -1.97
CA TYR A 106 -8.14 8.31 -3.01
C TYR A 106 -9.47 7.68 -2.58
N ILE A 107 -9.46 6.58 -1.82
CA ILE A 107 -10.67 5.99 -1.22
C ILE A 107 -11.32 6.97 -0.23
N TYR A 108 -10.52 7.62 0.62
CA TYR A 108 -11.02 8.63 1.53
C TYR A 108 -11.63 9.82 0.78
N TRP A 109 -10.94 10.30 -0.25
CA TRP A 109 -11.41 11.42 -1.07
C TRP A 109 -12.72 11.10 -1.81
N ALA A 110 -12.84 9.89 -2.36
CA ALA A 110 -14.06 9.39 -2.97
C ALA A 110 -15.23 9.34 -1.97
N SER A 111 -15.01 8.69 -0.82
CA SER A 111 -16.06 8.42 0.17
C SER A 111 -16.54 9.65 0.92
N ARG A 112 -15.66 10.65 1.14
CA ARG A 112 -16.00 11.85 1.92
C ARG A 112 -16.39 13.05 1.07
N PHE A 113 -15.83 13.17 -0.13
CA PHE A 113 -15.96 14.38 -0.93
C PHE A 113 -16.44 14.13 -2.35
N ASN A 114 -16.65 12.87 -2.76
CA ASN A 114 -17.05 12.51 -4.12
C ASN A 114 -16.20 13.19 -5.20
N PHE A 115 -14.89 13.33 -4.93
CA PHE A 115 -13.91 14.03 -5.78
C PHE A 115 -14.21 15.52 -6.06
N ARG A 116 -15.10 16.19 -5.32
CA ARG A 116 -15.60 17.54 -5.67
C ARG A 116 -14.64 18.70 -5.39
N SER A 117 -13.50 18.50 -4.72
CA SER A 117 -12.57 19.58 -4.39
C SER A 117 -11.11 19.13 -4.31
N ASP A 118 -10.26 19.73 -5.14
CA ASP A 118 -8.80 19.53 -5.15
C ASP A 118 -8.08 20.35 -4.05
N GLY A 119 -8.73 21.36 -3.45
CA GLY A 119 -8.13 22.17 -2.38
C GLY A 119 -7.98 21.42 -1.04
N GLN A 120 -8.66 20.27 -0.90
CA GLN A 120 -8.67 19.46 0.31
C GLN A 120 -7.73 18.24 0.24
N LEU A 121 -6.93 18.11 -0.83
CA LEU A 121 -6.03 16.97 -1.03
C LEU A 121 -5.01 16.84 0.13
N ILE A 122 -4.52 17.97 0.66
CA ILE A 122 -3.59 17.99 1.80
C ILE A 122 -4.26 17.43 3.08
N PHE A 123 -5.44 17.94 3.42
CA PHE A 123 -6.18 17.48 4.61
C PHE A 123 -6.67 16.04 4.47
N GLY A 124 -7.04 15.64 3.25
CA GLY A 124 -7.40 14.26 2.95
C GLY A 124 -6.21 13.29 3.10
N ALA A 125 -5.02 13.69 2.66
CA ALA A 125 -3.81 12.90 2.85
C ALA A 125 -3.54 12.71 4.35
N VAL A 126 -3.54 13.80 5.13
CA VAL A 126 -3.33 13.74 6.59
C VAL A 126 -4.40 12.90 7.30
N SER A 127 -5.68 13.05 6.94
CA SER A 127 -6.79 12.37 7.59
C SER A 127 -6.84 10.86 7.27
N SER A 128 -6.44 10.46 6.07
CA SER A 128 -6.44 9.07 5.62
C SER A 128 -5.17 8.29 6.01
N PHE A 129 -4.09 8.99 6.32
CA PHE A 129 -2.77 8.39 6.59
C PHE A 129 -2.75 7.41 7.79
N PRO A 130 -3.38 7.70 8.94
CA PRO A 130 -3.39 6.75 10.06
C PRO A 130 -4.09 5.44 9.73
N ALA A 131 -5.25 5.53 9.06
CA ALA A 131 -6.03 4.36 8.70
C ALA A 131 -5.30 3.51 7.63
N SER A 132 -4.75 4.15 6.60
CA SER A 132 -4.01 3.46 5.54
C SER A 132 -2.71 2.84 6.04
N SER A 133 -2.09 3.36 7.11
CA SER A 133 -0.89 2.77 7.74
C SER A 133 -1.09 1.28 8.09
N PHE A 134 -2.29 0.88 8.52
CA PHE A 134 -2.59 -0.52 8.85
C PHE A 134 -2.60 -1.46 7.63
N GLY A 135 -2.68 -0.93 6.42
CA GLY A 135 -2.48 -1.72 5.20
C GLY A 135 -1.08 -2.36 5.15
N LEU A 136 -0.07 -1.72 5.73
CA LEU A 136 1.31 -2.25 5.78
C LEU A 136 1.40 -3.48 6.70
N LEU A 137 0.69 -3.47 7.82
CA LEU A 137 0.53 -4.65 8.66
C LEU A 137 -0.21 -5.77 7.93
N ALA A 138 -1.29 -5.44 7.20
CA ALA A 138 -2.04 -6.41 6.42
C ALA A 138 -1.16 -7.08 5.34
N VAL A 139 -0.33 -6.30 4.62
CA VAL A 139 0.68 -6.83 3.70
C VAL A 139 1.65 -7.78 4.42
N GLY A 140 2.13 -7.40 5.60
CA GLY A 140 3.00 -8.25 6.42
C GLY A 140 2.36 -9.60 6.79
N LEU A 141 1.08 -9.59 7.18
CA LEU A 141 0.30 -10.79 7.48
C LEU A 141 0.11 -11.68 6.24
N ILE A 142 -0.16 -11.08 5.07
CA ILE A 142 -0.29 -11.80 3.80
C ILE A 142 1.04 -12.49 3.46
N ILE A 143 2.16 -11.77 3.57
CA ILE A 143 3.51 -12.32 3.31
C ILE A 143 3.79 -13.54 4.19
N ASP A 144 3.53 -13.46 5.49
CA ASP A 144 3.76 -14.59 6.39
C ASP A 144 2.80 -15.74 6.12
N SER A 145 1.54 -15.46 5.78
CA SER A 145 0.56 -16.50 5.40
C SER A 145 1.04 -17.30 4.20
N ILE A 146 1.59 -16.61 3.19
CA ILE A 146 2.18 -17.22 1.99
C ILE A 146 3.37 -18.10 2.36
N LYS A 147 4.30 -17.58 3.18
CA LYS A 147 5.48 -18.31 3.61
C LYS A 147 5.13 -19.57 4.40
N ASN A 148 4.18 -19.47 5.33
CA ASN A 148 3.80 -20.55 6.22
C ASN A 148 2.96 -21.63 5.53
N SER A 149 2.16 -21.27 4.53
CA SER A 149 1.47 -22.24 3.68
C SER A 149 2.45 -23.17 2.95
N LYS A 150 3.58 -22.65 2.47
CA LYS A 150 4.63 -23.44 1.80
C LYS A 150 5.27 -24.49 2.72
N ASN A 151 5.63 -24.10 3.94
CA ASN A 151 6.27 -25.00 4.90
C ASN A 151 5.37 -26.20 5.24
N ASN A 152 4.06 -26.01 5.29
CA ASN A 152 3.12 -27.11 5.55
C ASN A 152 3.02 -28.09 4.36
N ILE A 153 3.12 -27.60 3.12
CA ILE A 153 3.10 -28.46 1.93
C ILE A 153 4.39 -29.28 1.83
N SER A 154 5.57 -28.68 2.10
CA SER A 154 6.85 -29.42 2.03
C SER A 154 7.04 -30.46 3.12
N ILE A 155 6.29 -30.39 4.23
CA ILE A 155 6.32 -31.39 5.31
C ILE A 155 5.38 -32.58 4.99
N ALA A 156 4.41 -32.38 4.10
CA ALA A 156 3.44 -33.40 3.69
C ALA A 156 3.85 -34.19 2.43
N SER A 157 4.97 -33.81 1.79
CA SER A 157 5.58 -34.47 0.62
C SER A 157 6.82 -35.25 1.01
#